data_AF-A0A0K0D4L0-F1
#
_entry.id   AF-A0A0K0D4L0-F1
#
_cell.length_a   1.000
_cell.length_b   1.000
_cell.length_c   1.000
_cell.angle_alpha   90.00
_cell.angle_beta   90.00
_cell.angle_gamma   90.00
#
_symmetry.space_group_name_H-M   'P 1'
#
loop_
_entity.id
_entity.type
_entity.pdbx_description
1 polymer ?
#
loop_
_entity_poly.entity_id
_entity_poly.type
_entity_poly.pdbx_seq_one_letter_code
_entity_poly.pdbx_strand_id
1 'polypeptide(L)'
;MLTGPQSVVGRALVIHARRDDLGLGNSPLSLTTGDSGGRVLCGYRKRNVLFVCASREEEERHIEGPSFCPMRRPVLRARANMRRAVANAGPAETIGSVDFEQNGNVVSINGSVSGLTPGLHGIHIHEIGDLGNGCLNARGHYNPTNNPHGAPSDRIRHVGDLGNLITPVRISYRRHT
;
A
#
# COMPACT_ATOMS: atom_id res chain seq x y z
N MET A 1 4.15 -6.36 -11.39
CA MET A 1 2.99 -7.27 -11.26
C MET A 1 2.89 -7.67 -9.80
N LEU A 2 1.69 -7.71 -9.22
CA LEU A 2 1.52 -7.90 -7.76
C LEU A 2 0.66 -9.13 -7.44
N THR A 3 0.86 -10.21 -8.19
CA THR A 3 0.06 -11.44 -8.15
C THR A 3 0.94 -12.69 -8.12
N GLY A 4 0.39 -13.81 -7.67
CA GLY A 4 1.15 -15.06 -7.56
C GLY A 4 2.32 -14.92 -6.56
N PRO A 5 3.54 -15.40 -6.87
CA PRO A 5 4.69 -15.25 -5.97
C PRO A 5 5.08 -13.79 -5.72
N GLN A 6 4.61 -12.87 -6.57
CA GLN A 6 4.85 -11.43 -6.43
C GLN A 6 3.74 -10.67 -5.67
N SER A 7 2.87 -11.38 -4.95
CA SER A 7 1.76 -10.76 -4.23
C SER A 7 2.23 -9.73 -3.19
N VAL A 8 1.53 -8.58 -3.14
CA VAL A 8 1.65 -7.58 -2.07
C VAL A 8 0.80 -7.90 -0.86
N VAL A 9 -0.07 -8.89 -0.98
CA VAL A 9 -0.93 -9.31 0.12
C VAL A 9 -0.07 -9.95 1.21
N GLY A 10 -0.15 -9.42 2.44
CA GLY A 10 0.71 -9.83 3.56
C GLY A 10 1.99 -9.01 3.71
N ARG A 11 2.17 -7.98 2.87
CA ARG A 11 3.27 -7.01 2.96
C ARG A 11 2.80 -5.71 3.61
N ALA A 12 3.73 -4.94 4.15
CA ALA A 12 3.41 -3.64 4.75
C ALA A 12 3.44 -2.53 3.70
N LEU A 13 2.47 -1.63 3.77
CA LEU A 13 2.53 -0.32 3.12
C LEU A 13 3.18 0.65 4.10
N VAL A 14 4.21 1.37 3.67
CA VAL A 14 4.94 2.35 4.48
C VAL A 14 4.93 3.69 3.77
N ILE A 15 4.69 4.76 4.54
CA ILE A 15 4.79 6.15 4.10
C ILE A 15 5.98 6.77 4.83
N HIS A 16 6.80 7.51 4.09
CA HIS A 16 8.04 8.10 4.56
C HIS A 16 7.89 9.60 4.83
N ALA A 17 8.83 10.14 5.62
CA ALA A 17 8.81 11.52 6.10
C ALA A 17 8.99 12.56 4.98
N ARG A 18 9.77 12.21 3.96
CA ARG A 18 10.14 13.11 2.85
C ARG A 18 9.70 12.52 1.52
N ARG A 19 9.86 13.34 0.49
CA ARG A 19 9.71 12.98 -0.92
C ARG A 19 10.66 11.82 -1.28
N ASP A 20 10.14 10.88 -2.05
CA ASP A 20 10.91 9.90 -2.82
C ASP A 20 11.47 10.56 -4.09
N ASP A 21 12.80 10.52 -4.24
CA ASP A 21 13.56 11.06 -5.36
C ASP A 21 13.56 10.18 -6.63
N LEU A 22 12.88 9.03 -6.56
CA LEU A 22 12.63 8.08 -7.64
C LEU A 22 13.90 7.43 -8.21
N GLY A 23 14.99 7.38 -7.45
CA GLY A 23 16.27 6.86 -7.94
C GLY A 23 17.07 7.88 -8.77
N LEU A 24 16.65 9.15 -8.79
CA LEU A 24 17.27 10.22 -9.59
C LEU A 24 18.20 11.12 -8.77
N GLY A 25 18.38 10.83 -7.49
CA GLY A 25 19.26 11.55 -6.58
C GLY A 25 20.73 11.11 -6.69
N ASN A 26 21.62 11.95 -6.17
CA ASN A 26 23.07 11.68 -6.13
C ASN A 26 23.52 10.94 -4.85
N SER A 27 22.57 10.57 -3.99
CA SER A 27 22.82 9.83 -2.76
C SER A 27 22.86 8.33 -3.02
N PRO A 28 23.75 7.54 -2.38
CA PRO A 28 23.69 6.07 -2.44
C PRO A 28 22.33 5.50 -1.99
N LEU A 29 21.57 6.26 -1.17
CA LEU A 29 20.23 5.89 -0.73
C LEU A 29 19.18 6.06 -1.83
N SER A 30 19.44 6.84 -2.88
CA SER A 30 18.48 7.08 -3.96
C SER A 30 18.10 5.76 -4.66
N LEU A 31 19.10 4.95 -5.02
CA LEU A 31 18.89 3.66 -5.70
C LEU A 31 18.33 2.56 -4.79
N THR A 32 18.15 2.80 -3.49
CA THR A 32 17.68 1.78 -2.53
C THR A 32 16.39 2.15 -1.80
N THR A 33 16.20 3.42 -1.45
CA THR A 33 15.05 3.90 -0.65
C THR A 33 14.42 5.19 -1.19
N GLY A 34 14.91 5.68 -2.33
CA GLY A 34 14.47 6.93 -2.92
C GLY A 34 14.82 8.15 -2.07
N ASP A 35 15.77 8.00 -1.12
CA ASP A 35 16.16 9.00 -0.10
C ASP A 35 14.97 9.66 0.65
N SER A 36 13.87 8.90 0.78
CA SER A 36 12.59 9.36 1.32
C SER A 36 12.59 9.60 2.84
N GLY A 37 13.70 9.31 3.52
CA GLY A 37 13.87 9.53 4.96
C GLY A 37 13.15 8.49 5.82
N GLY A 38 12.90 8.86 7.09
CA GLY A 38 12.33 7.95 8.09
C GLY A 38 10.91 7.49 7.79
N ARG A 39 10.49 6.37 8.39
CA ARG A 39 9.13 5.82 8.27
C ARG A 39 8.21 6.61 9.20
N VAL A 40 7.12 7.16 8.67
CA VAL A 40 6.15 7.95 9.46
C VAL A 40 4.84 7.23 9.69
N LEU A 41 4.40 6.43 8.72
CA LEU A 41 3.20 5.61 8.83
C LEU A 41 3.45 4.22 8.27
N CYS A 42 2.79 3.23 8.83
CA CYS A 42 2.71 1.92 8.20
C CYS A 42 1.37 1.23 8.47
N GLY A 43 1.00 0.35 7.55
CA GLY A 43 -0.18 -0.47 7.68
C GLY A 43 0.02 -1.79 6.97
N TYR A 44 -0.42 -2.87 7.61
CA TYR A 44 -0.67 -4.14 6.93
C TYR A 44 -1.88 -4.79 7.57
N ARG A 45 -2.61 -5.59 6.80
CA ARG A 45 -3.62 -6.49 7.35
C ARG A 45 -3.28 -7.91 6.94
N LYS A 46 -3.30 -8.82 7.90
CA LYS A 46 -3.23 -10.27 7.63
C LYS A 46 -4.45 -10.66 6.80
N ARG A 47 -4.23 -11.50 5.78
CA ARG A 47 -5.26 -12.00 4.88
C ARG A 47 -6.48 -12.50 5.65
N ASN A 48 -7.63 -11.86 5.42
CA ASN A 48 -8.91 -12.54 5.49
C ASN A 48 -9.36 -12.65 4.05
N VAL A 49 -9.22 -13.82 3.42
CA VAL A 49 -9.74 -14.05 2.08
C VAL A 49 -11.26 -14.10 2.20
N LEU A 50 -11.93 -12.97 1.98
CA LEU A 50 -13.38 -12.95 1.82
C LEU A 50 -13.66 -13.32 0.37
N PHE A 51 -14.11 -14.56 0.15
CA PHE A 51 -14.65 -14.97 -1.14
C PHE A 51 -15.98 -14.24 -1.34
N VAL A 52 -15.95 -13.08 -1.98
CA VAL A 52 -17.18 -12.38 -2.38
C VAL A 52 -17.66 -13.01 -3.68
N CYS A 53 -18.67 -13.88 -3.59
CA CYS A 53 -19.48 -14.22 -4.75
C CYS A 53 -20.24 -12.96 -5.18
N ALA A 54 -19.81 -12.31 -6.26
CA ALA A 54 -20.54 -11.19 -6.82
C ALA A 54 -21.78 -11.72 -7.54
N SER A 55 -22.90 -11.87 -6.83
CA SER A 55 -24.22 -11.90 -7.43
C SER A 55 -24.62 -10.46 -7.74
N ARG A 56 -24.65 -10.09 -9.02
CA ARG A 56 -25.60 -9.08 -9.47
C ARG A 56 -26.68 -9.83 -10.23
N GLU A 57 -27.91 -9.73 -9.71
CA GLU A 57 -29.17 -9.99 -10.41
C GLU A 57 -29.08 -9.29 -11.80
N GLU A 58 -29.48 -9.86 -12.93
CA GLU A 58 -30.83 -10.34 -13.27
C GLU A 58 -30.74 -11.48 -14.32
N GLU A 59 -31.43 -12.60 -14.07
CA GLU A 59 -32.55 -13.10 -14.90
C GLU A 59 -32.91 -14.51 -14.39
N GLU A 60 -34.12 -14.64 -13.87
CA GLU A 60 -34.69 -15.86 -13.29
C GLU A 60 -34.63 -17.04 -14.28
N ARG A 61 -33.81 -18.05 -13.98
CA ARG A 61 -34.13 -19.43 -14.38
C ARG A 61 -33.80 -20.39 -13.25
N HIS A 62 -34.86 -21.06 -12.77
CA HIS A 62 -34.80 -22.21 -11.88
C HIS A 62 -33.91 -23.29 -12.49
N ILE A 63 -32.78 -23.60 -11.86
CA ILE A 63 -32.07 -24.85 -12.08
C ILE A 63 -31.78 -25.46 -10.71
N GLU A 64 -32.48 -26.55 -10.42
CA GLU A 64 -32.19 -27.42 -9.28
C GLU A 64 -30.85 -28.14 -9.51
N GLY A 65 -29.87 -27.88 -8.65
CA GLY A 65 -28.58 -28.58 -8.62
C GLY A 65 -27.58 -27.91 -7.67
N PRO A 66 -26.57 -28.62 -7.14
CA PRO A 66 -25.55 -28.04 -6.28
C PRO A 66 -24.67 -27.12 -7.13
N SER A 67 -25.00 -25.83 -7.12
CA SER A 67 -24.41 -24.80 -7.96
C SER A 67 -22.95 -24.56 -7.58
N PHE A 68 -22.04 -25.21 -8.29
CA PHE A 68 -20.64 -24.83 -8.37
C PHE A 68 -20.59 -23.42 -8.98
N CYS A 69 -20.26 -22.41 -8.17
CA CYS A 69 -20.09 -21.04 -8.65
C CYS A 69 -19.00 -21.06 -9.75
N PRO A 70 -19.28 -20.69 -11.01
CA PRO A 70 -18.25 -20.66 -12.03
C PRO A 70 -17.17 -19.69 -11.58
N MET A 71 -15.91 -20.15 -11.57
CA MET A 71 -14.71 -19.41 -11.13
C MET A 71 -14.58 -18.07 -11.86
N ARG A 72 -15.31 -17.05 -11.44
CA ARG A 72 -14.91 -15.66 -11.63
C ARG A 72 -13.74 -15.47 -10.67
N ARG A 73 -12.56 -15.16 -11.21
CA ARG A 73 -11.34 -14.95 -10.41
C ARG A 73 -11.69 -14.13 -9.16
N PRO A 74 -11.48 -14.64 -7.94
CA PRO A 74 -11.91 -13.92 -6.75
C PRO A 74 -11.19 -12.58 -6.70
N VAL A 75 -11.94 -11.49 -6.61
CA VAL A 75 -11.38 -10.15 -6.35
C VAL A 75 -10.89 -10.16 -4.91
N LEU A 76 -9.58 -10.12 -4.71
CA LEU A 76 -9.00 -10.10 -3.37
C LEU A 76 -9.08 -8.67 -2.84
N ARG A 77 -9.84 -8.47 -1.76
CA ARG A 77 -9.96 -7.19 -1.06
C ARG A 77 -9.35 -7.30 0.33
N ALA A 78 -8.59 -6.28 0.74
CA ALA A 78 -8.05 -6.19 2.10
C ALA A 78 -7.97 -4.73 2.56
N ARG A 79 -8.40 -4.44 3.79
CA ARG A 79 -8.26 -3.10 4.40
C ARG A 79 -7.10 -3.06 5.38
N ALA A 80 -6.03 -2.32 5.13
CA ALA A 80 -4.99 -2.06 6.12
C ALA A 80 -5.33 -0.82 6.95
N ASN A 81 -5.27 -0.93 8.28
CA ASN A 81 -5.31 0.22 9.17
C ASN A 81 -3.92 0.87 9.20
N MET A 82 -3.85 2.16 8.88
CA MET A 82 -2.60 2.92 8.86
C MET A 82 -2.34 3.47 10.26
N ARG A 83 -1.13 3.23 10.76
CA ARG A 83 -0.72 3.56 12.13
C ARG A 83 0.52 4.43 12.10
N ARG A 84 0.64 5.29 13.11
CA ARG A 84 1.83 6.13 13.28
C ARG A 84 3.05 5.27 13.63
N ALA A 85 4.18 5.54 12.97
CA ALA A 85 5.45 4.93 13.32
C ALA A 85 5.96 5.58 14.63
N VAL A 86 6.18 4.76 15.66
CA VAL A 86 6.76 5.20 16.93
C VAL A 86 7.93 4.28 17.23
N ALA A 87 9.13 4.87 17.37
CA ALA A 87 10.36 4.13 17.61
C ALA A 87 10.25 3.28 18.89
N ASN A 88 10.77 2.06 18.84
CA ASN A 88 10.78 1.12 19.97
C ASN A 88 9.40 0.78 20.57
N ALA A 89 8.31 1.07 19.85
CA ALA A 89 6.95 0.80 20.32
C ALA A 89 6.19 -0.14 19.39
N GLY A 90 5.17 -0.78 19.96
CA GLY A 90 4.13 -1.49 19.22
C GLY A 90 3.19 -0.52 18.49
N PRO A 91 2.22 -1.05 17.73
CA PRO A 91 1.41 -0.25 16.83
C PRO A 91 0.67 0.90 17.52
N ALA A 92 0.99 2.13 17.12
CA ALA A 92 0.39 3.36 17.63
C ALA A 92 -1.08 3.54 17.17
N GLU A 93 -1.65 4.69 17.52
CA GLU A 93 -2.97 5.16 17.08
C GLU A 93 -3.20 4.93 15.58
N THR A 94 -4.41 4.47 15.25
CA THR A 94 -4.86 4.34 13.86
C THR A 94 -5.31 5.71 13.35
N ILE A 95 -4.60 6.22 12.35
CA ILE A 95 -4.77 7.57 11.80
C ILE A 95 -5.43 7.58 10.41
N GLY A 96 -5.80 6.40 9.91
CA GLY A 96 -6.41 6.22 8.60
C GLY A 96 -6.54 4.75 8.21
N SER A 97 -7.02 4.50 7.00
CA SER A 97 -7.08 3.17 6.41
C SER A 97 -6.90 3.20 4.91
N VAL A 98 -6.38 2.10 4.38
CA VAL A 98 -6.14 1.89 2.95
C VAL A 98 -6.70 0.55 2.54
N ASP A 99 -7.55 0.55 1.52
CA ASP A 99 -8.12 -0.59 0.87
C ASP A 99 -7.28 -1.01 -0.33
N PHE A 100 -6.92 -2.28 -0.35
CA PHE A 100 -6.26 -2.98 -1.45
C PHE A 100 -7.32 -3.80 -2.18
N GLU A 101 -7.39 -3.63 -3.49
CA GLU A 101 -8.25 -4.41 -4.36
C GLU A 101 -7.42 -4.98 -5.50
N GLN A 102 -7.32 -6.31 -5.56
CA GLN A 102 -6.66 -7.00 -6.65
C GLN A 102 -7.70 -7.52 -7.65
N ASN A 103 -7.65 -7.00 -8.87
CA ASN A 103 -8.43 -7.46 -10.01
C ASN A 103 -7.50 -8.02 -11.08
N GLY A 104 -7.49 -9.35 -11.23
CA GLY A 104 -6.52 -10.02 -12.10
C GLY A 104 -5.10 -9.66 -11.66
N ASN A 105 -4.35 -9.01 -12.56
CA ASN A 105 -2.94 -8.63 -12.38
C ASN A 105 -2.73 -7.21 -11.85
N VAL A 106 -3.81 -6.45 -11.64
CA VAL A 106 -3.78 -5.06 -11.18
C VAL A 106 -4.15 -5.01 -9.70
N VAL A 107 -3.39 -4.26 -8.90
CA VAL A 107 -3.75 -3.92 -7.53
C VAL A 107 -4.05 -2.43 -7.48
N SER A 108 -5.25 -2.10 -7.02
CA SER A 108 -5.66 -0.74 -6.70
C SER A 108 -5.49 -0.51 -5.20
N ILE A 109 -4.94 0.63 -4.82
CA ILE A 109 -4.70 1.03 -3.44
C ILE A 109 -5.43 2.36 -3.23
N ASN A 110 -6.49 2.37 -2.43
CA ASN A 110 -7.32 3.54 -2.21
C ASN A 110 -7.55 3.74 -0.72
N GLY A 111 -7.51 4.97 -0.21
CA GLY A 111 -7.75 5.21 1.20
C GLY A 111 -7.47 6.64 1.62
N SER A 112 -7.51 6.86 2.93
CA SER A 112 -7.24 8.16 3.53
C SER A 112 -6.40 8.00 4.79
N VAL A 113 -5.39 8.85 4.91
CA VAL A 113 -4.56 9.00 6.10
C VAL A 113 -4.55 10.46 6.54
N SER A 114 -4.40 10.70 7.83
CA SER A 114 -4.39 12.04 8.41
C SER A 114 -3.11 12.30 9.20
N GLY A 115 -2.84 13.57 9.52
CA GLY A 115 -1.71 13.94 10.39
C GLY A 115 -0.33 13.78 9.75
N LEU A 116 -0.25 13.77 8.42
CA LEU A 116 0.98 14.00 7.67
C LEU A 116 1.24 15.50 7.52
N THR A 117 2.51 15.88 7.43
CA THR A 117 2.91 17.25 7.10
C THR A 117 2.52 17.59 5.65
N PRO A 118 2.23 18.86 5.31
CA PRO A 118 2.07 19.25 3.91
C PRO A 118 3.34 18.95 3.10
N GLY A 119 3.17 18.45 1.87
CA GLY A 119 4.28 18.10 0.98
C GLY A 119 4.15 16.72 0.35
N LEU A 120 5.23 16.30 -0.31
CA LEU A 120 5.36 14.98 -0.92
C LEU A 120 5.94 13.98 0.09
N HIS A 121 5.38 12.79 0.10
CA HIS A 121 5.81 11.68 0.95
C HIS A 121 6.02 10.42 0.12
N GLY A 122 7.21 9.84 0.21
CA GLY A 122 7.51 8.55 -0.41
C GLY A 122 6.60 7.46 0.14
N ILE A 123 6.10 6.59 -0.74
CA ILE A 123 5.19 5.49 -0.37
C ILE A 123 5.65 4.21 -1.05
N HIS A 124 5.82 3.16 -0.25
CA HIS A 124 6.40 1.89 -0.72
C HIS A 124 5.70 0.69 -0.11
N ILE A 125 5.64 -0.41 -0.86
CA ILE A 125 5.40 -1.73 -0.30
C ILE A 125 6.72 -2.28 0.21
N HIS A 126 6.76 -2.64 1.47
CA HIS A 126 7.90 -3.23 2.14
C HIS A 126 7.84 -4.76 2.15
N GLU A 127 8.99 -5.41 2.32
CA GLU A 127 9.11 -6.85 2.19
C GLU A 127 8.20 -7.62 3.16
N ILE A 128 8.09 -7.19 4.41
CA ILE A 128 7.41 -7.95 5.47
C ILE A 128 6.24 -7.17 6.05
N GLY A 129 5.11 -7.86 6.26
CA GLY A 129 3.97 -7.36 7.03
C GLY A 129 4.20 -7.44 8.54
N ASP A 130 5.20 -6.72 9.05
CA ASP A 130 5.44 -6.55 10.49
C ASP A 130 5.68 -5.06 10.80
N LEU A 131 4.83 -4.47 11.65
CA LEU A 131 4.90 -3.05 12.01
C LEU A 131 5.67 -2.79 13.31
N GLY A 132 6.28 -3.83 13.90
CA GLY A 132 7.09 -3.69 15.09
C GLY A 132 8.23 -2.67 14.92
N ASN A 133 8.68 -2.14 16.06
CA ASN A 133 9.77 -1.17 16.16
C ASN A 133 9.59 0.04 15.22
N GLY A 134 8.44 0.71 15.30
CA GLY A 134 8.16 1.86 14.44
C GLY A 134 8.23 1.54 12.95
N CYS A 135 7.64 0.40 12.56
CA CYS A 135 7.65 -0.11 11.19
C CYS A 135 9.02 -0.62 10.69
N LEU A 136 10.09 -0.62 11.49
CA LEU A 136 11.42 -1.08 11.04
C LEU A 136 11.44 -2.58 10.71
N ASN A 137 10.61 -3.38 11.38
CA ASN A 137 10.48 -4.81 11.11
C ASN A 137 9.94 -5.13 9.71
N ALA A 138 9.34 -4.15 9.03
CA ALA A 138 8.89 -4.32 7.65
C ALA A 138 10.05 -4.54 6.64
N ARG A 139 11.31 -4.36 7.08
CA ARG A 139 12.54 -4.49 6.26
C ARG A 139 12.58 -3.48 5.11
N GLY A 140 13.27 -3.77 4.01
CA GLY A 140 13.42 -2.87 2.86
C GLY A 140 12.21 -2.87 1.93
N HIS A 141 12.33 -2.17 0.80
CA HIS A 141 11.31 -2.18 -0.25
C HIS A 141 11.14 -3.59 -0.81
N TYR A 142 9.93 -3.92 -1.25
CA TYR A 142 9.67 -5.21 -1.85
C TYR A 142 10.33 -5.33 -3.23
N ASN A 143 11.45 -6.06 -3.30
CA ASN A 143 12.29 -6.18 -4.48
C ASN A 143 12.62 -7.66 -4.82
N PRO A 144 11.66 -8.44 -5.31
CA PRO A 144 11.90 -9.84 -5.68
C PRO A 144 12.78 -9.99 -6.94
N THR A 145 12.99 -8.91 -7.69
CA THR A 145 13.74 -8.90 -8.95
C THR A 145 15.16 -8.35 -8.80
N ASN A 146 15.56 -7.95 -7.58
CA ASN A 146 16.86 -7.34 -7.30
C ASN A 146 17.21 -6.15 -8.22
N ASN A 147 16.22 -5.34 -8.56
CA ASN A 147 16.41 -4.13 -9.36
C ASN A 147 16.81 -2.94 -8.46
N PRO A 148 17.45 -1.89 -8.99
CA PRO A 148 17.52 -0.62 -8.29
C PRO A 148 16.13 0.00 -8.11
N HIS A 149 16.02 0.93 -7.17
CA HIS A 149 14.85 1.81 -7.04
C HIS A 149 14.59 2.58 -8.34
N GLY A 150 13.31 2.82 -8.67
CA GLY A 150 12.93 3.71 -9.77
C GLY A 150 11.54 4.32 -9.59
N ALA A 151 11.12 5.16 -10.53
CA ALA A 151 9.77 5.70 -10.56
C ALA A 151 8.73 4.59 -10.83
N PRO A 152 7.45 4.74 -10.44
CA PRO A 152 6.41 3.73 -10.70
C PRO A 152 6.22 3.37 -12.18
N SER A 153 6.53 4.32 -13.07
CA SER A 153 6.50 4.20 -14.53
C SER A 153 7.72 3.48 -15.12
N ASP A 154 8.80 3.34 -14.36
CA ASP A 154 10.03 2.76 -14.87
C ASP A 154 9.93 1.25 -15.01
N ARG A 155 10.59 0.71 -16.04
CA ARG A 155 10.67 -0.73 -16.28
C ARG A 155 11.57 -1.44 -15.28
N ILE A 156 12.62 -0.74 -14.83
CA ILE A 156 13.59 -1.21 -13.86
C ILE A 156 13.35 -0.42 -12.58
N ARG A 157 12.79 -1.09 -11.58
CA ARG A 157 12.45 -0.54 -10.27
C ARG A 157 12.21 -1.68 -9.29
N HIS A 158 12.09 -1.37 -8.00
CA HIS A 158 11.49 -2.35 -7.09
C HIS A 158 10.02 -2.56 -7.46
N VAL A 159 9.55 -3.79 -7.30
CA VAL A 159 8.13 -4.11 -7.47
C VAL A 159 7.25 -3.32 -6.49
N GLY A 160 7.80 -2.99 -5.31
CA GLY A 160 7.14 -2.21 -4.27
C GLY A 160 7.21 -0.68 -4.41
N ASP A 161 7.89 -0.12 -5.41
CA ASP A 161 7.99 1.34 -5.55
C ASP A 161 6.65 1.91 -6.07
N LEU A 162 6.02 2.78 -5.28
CA LEU A 162 4.74 3.44 -5.60
C LEU A 162 4.90 4.97 -5.79
N GLY A 163 6.08 5.52 -5.52
CA GLY A 163 6.40 6.93 -5.73
C GLY A 163 5.95 7.81 -4.57
N ASN A 164 5.22 8.88 -4.87
CA ASN A 164 4.88 9.92 -3.88
C ASN A 164 3.38 10.10 -3.66
N LEU A 165 2.97 10.22 -2.40
CA LEU A 165 1.69 10.76 -1.95
C LEU A 165 1.80 12.28 -1.79
N ILE A 166 0.78 13.04 -2.21
CA ILE A 166 0.67 14.48 -1.99
C ILE A 166 -0.20 14.74 -0.76
N THR A 167 0.33 15.47 0.24
CA THR A 167 -0.45 16.05 1.32
C THR A 167 -0.60 17.55 1.06
N PRO A 168 -1.81 18.06 0.75
CA PRO A 168 -2.00 19.47 0.44
C PRO A 168 -1.78 20.36 1.67
N VAL A 169 -1.37 21.60 1.43
CA VAL A 169 -1.33 22.64 2.47
C VAL A 169 -2.77 22.92 2.91
N ARG A 170 -3.08 22.77 4.20
CA ARG A 170 -4.36 23.22 4.75
C ARG A 170 -4.35 24.74 4.79
N ILE A 171 -4.95 25.38 3.79
CA ILE A 171 -5.33 26.79 3.90
C ILE A 171 -6.60 26.82 4.75
N SER A 172 -6.46 27.09 6.04
CA SER A 172 -7.60 27.43 6.89
C SER A 172 -8.12 28.79 6.47
N TYR A 173 -9.11 28.83 5.59
CA TYR A 173 -9.86 30.05 5.33
C TYR A 173 -10.61 30.40 6.62
N ARG A 174 -10.08 31.34 7.42
CA ARG A 174 -10.89 31.99 8.45
C ARG A 174 -11.99 32.70 7.69
N ARG A 175 -13.21 32.15 7.71
CA ARG A 175 -14.39 32.94 7.40
C ARG A 175 -14.46 33.99 8.49
N HIS A 176 -14.06 35.21 8.15
CA HIS A 176 -14.42 36.38 8.93
C HIS A 176 -15.94 36.49 8.87
N THR A 177 -16.60 36.03 9.93
CA THR A 177 -17.96 36.42 10.29
C THR A 177 -17.89 37.70 11.08
#